data_AF-A0A4Q7QSC6-F1
#
_entry.id   AF-A0A4Q7QSC6-F1
#
_cell.length_a   1.000
_cell.length_b   1.000
_cell.length_c   1.000
_cell.angle_alpha   90.00
_cell.angle_beta   90.00
_cell.angle_gamma   90.00
#
_symmetry.space_group_name_H-M   'P 1'
#
loop_
_entity.id
_entity.type
_entity.pdbx_description
1 polymer ?
#
loop_
_entity_poly.entity_id
_entity_poly.type
_entity_poly.pdbx_seq_one_letter_code
_entity_poly.pdbx_strand_id
1 'polypeptide(L)'
;MGDHLNRLNKIMDEQISADSVFNEKDEQNILREIQEQKKRPVLNRRSFVPALLTVALFAGLLLVSFTYLDEFFQPKQQAVQDNKELEMKEDKESKENEKVADEKEVKEEKPEELSITYDAYFTDPNGGVEINKETGTLKIWGGFINLAEKESPQFAVKANILNPNLESALKELSFYFADARYANTQHDEVFQFLEEVPLLKDVTKEELENKVQLAFIVDDKVVKTHVIKEVHVIEKSVTPVEESMKIEEIKKNLKLGMTQKEVKALFGDKYTAVEGAKGNENFWRFDLGADPGYTFSPENKLPDAIDDKGLLDGTVDTILFVEWDENLKVNSFSFYNMLEYGFKYTYRVFPDGTVKEDRADSGGIED
;
A
#
# COMPACT_ATOMS: atom_id res chain seq x y z
N MET A 1 -35.97 -40.39 15.19
CA MET A 1 -35.33 -39.31 14.40
C MET A 1 -36.33 -38.56 13.53
N GLY A 2 -37.41 -39.18 13.02
CA GLY A 2 -38.48 -38.47 12.31
C GLY A 2 -39.17 -37.36 13.12
N ASP A 3 -39.32 -37.55 14.44
CA ASP A 3 -39.98 -36.55 15.30
C ASP A 3 -39.28 -35.19 15.38
N HIS A 4 -37.94 -35.14 15.24
CA HIS A 4 -37.21 -33.88 15.32
C HIS A 4 -37.31 -33.05 14.02
N LEU A 5 -37.35 -33.70 12.86
CA LEU A 5 -37.54 -33.04 11.57
C LEU A 5 -38.99 -32.54 11.42
N ASN A 6 -39.96 -33.37 11.82
CA ASN A 6 -41.37 -32.96 11.83
C ASN A 6 -41.61 -31.75 12.75
N ARG A 7 -40.89 -31.66 13.87
CA ARG A 7 -40.99 -30.51 14.78
C ARG A 7 -40.32 -29.26 14.22
N LEU A 8 -39.24 -29.40 13.44
CA LEU A 8 -38.55 -28.28 12.80
C LEU A 8 -39.38 -27.70 11.65
N ASN A 9 -39.90 -28.56 10.76
CA ASN A 9 -40.79 -28.12 9.67
C ASN A 9 -42.03 -27.42 10.23
N LYS A 10 -42.65 -28.00 11.28
CA LYS A 10 -43.79 -27.37 11.94
C LYS A 10 -43.48 -25.96 12.48
N ILE A 11 -42.30 -25.74 13.06
CA ILE A 11 -41.92 -24.41 13.57
C ILE A 11 -41.68 -23.43 12.42
N MET A 12 -41.05 -23.85 11.33
CA MET A 12 -40.79 -22.97 10.19
C MET A 12 -42.07 -22.63 9.41
N ASP A 13 -42.94 -23.60 9.20
CA ASP A 13 -44.21 -23.41 8.49
C ASP A 13 -45.21 -22.60 9.33
N GLU A 14 -45.19 -22.74 10.66
CA GLU A 14 -46.08 -21.96 11.54
C GLU A 14 -45.58 -20.52 11.79
N GLN A 15 -44.27 -20.23 11.67
CA GLN A 15 -43.72 -18.94 12.06
C GLN A 15 -43.16 -18.08 10.90
N ILE A 16 -42.88 -18.65 9.74
CA ILE A 16 -42.11 -17.95 8.69
C ILE A 16 -42.86 -17.88 7.35
N SER A 17 -43.57 -18.94 6.95
CA SER A 17 -44.28 -18.99 5.67
C SER A 17 -45.36 -20.08 5.70
N ALA A 18 -46.58 -19.77 5.23
CA ALA A 18 -47.65 -20.76 5.12
C ALA A 18 -47.38 -21.84 4.04
N ASP A 19 -46.45 -21.56 3.14
CA ASP A 19 -45.99 -22.50 2.11
C ASP A 19 -44.72 -23.21 2.58
N SER A 20 -44.71 -24.54 2.47
CA SER A 20 -43.60 -25.42 2.86
C SER A 20 -42.28 -24.95 2.27
N VAL A 21 -41.32 -24.61 3.13
CA VAL A 21 -40.01 -24.06 2.72
C VAL A 21 -39.16 -25.09 1.97
N PHE A 22 -39.40 -26.38 2.21
CA PHE A 22 -38.75 -27.48 1.51
C PHE A 22 -39.78 -28.29 0.71
N ASN A 23 -39.42 -28.66 -0.51
CA ASN A 23 -40.19 -29.67 -1.24
C ASN A 23 -39.68 -31.07 -0.87
N GLU A 24 -40.45 -32.10 -1.21
CA GLU A 24 -40.14 -33.50 -0.89
C GLU A 24 -38.76 -33.96 -1.41
N LYS A 25 -38.28 -33.35 -2.52
CA LYS A 25 -36.97 -33.64 -3.09
C LYS A 25 -35.84 -33.07 -2.24
N ASP A 26 -36.03 -31.88 -1.66
CA ASP A 26 -35.04 -31.25 -0.77
C ASP A 26 -34.91 -32.05 0.53
N GLU A 27 -36.03 -32.53 1.09
CA GLU A 27 -36.02 -33.40 2.26
C GLU A 27 -35.25 -34.70 2.00
N GLN A 28 -35.49 -35.35 0.86
CA GLN A 28 -34.77 -36.57 0.47
C GLN A 28 -33.27 -36.32 0.28
N ASN A 29 -32.89 -35.17 -0.29
CA ASN A 29 -31.48 -34.79 -0.47
C ASN A 29 -30.78 -34.57 0.87
N ILE A 30 -31.41 -33.85 1.80
CA ILE A 30 -30.87 -33.61 3.15
C ILE A 30 -30.72 -34.93 3.92
N LEU A 31 -31.73 -35.80 3.85
CA LEU A 31 -31.69 -37.10 4.51
C LEU A 31 -30.58 -38.02 3.96
N ARG A 32 -30.37 -38.01 2.64
CA ARG A 32 -29.27 -38.74 2.00
C ARG A 32 -27.92 -38.23 2.49
N GLU A 33 -27.73 -36.92 2.53
CA GLU A 33 -26.46 -36.30 2.95
C GLU A 33 -26.13 -36.63 4.41
N ILE A 34 -27.14 -36.60 5.30
CA ILE A 34 -26.98 -37.00 6.70
C ILE A 34 -26.60 -38.49 6.83
N GLN A 35 -27.18 -39.36 6.01
CA GLN A 35 -26.82 -40.79 6.00
C GLN A 35 -25.40 -41.03 5.47
N GLU A 36 -24.97 -40.28 4.46
CA GLU A 36 -23.61 -40.37 3.91
C GLU A 36 -22.56 -39.86 4.90
N GLN A 37 -22.86 -38.80 5.66
CA GLN A 37 -21.95 -38.31 6.70
C GLN A 37 -21.77 -39.32 7.85
N LYS A 38 -22.80 -40.10 8.21
CA LYS A 38 -22.69 -41.16 9.23
C LYS A 38 -21.80 -42.33 8.83
N LYS A 39 -21.56 -42.54 7.53
CA LYS A 39 -20.69 -43.62 7.03
C LYS A 39 -19.21 -43.23 7.01
N ARG A 40 -18.88 -41.95 7.20
CA ARG A 40 -17.47 -41.52 7.27
C ARG A 40 -16.92 -41.87 8.65
N PRO A 41 -15.84 -42.66 8.76
CA PRO A 41 -15.23 -42.95 10.05
C PRO A 41 -14.77 -41.64 10.67
N VAL A 42 -15.24 -41.36 11.89
CA VAL A 42 -14.84 -40.17 12.65
C VAL A 42 -13.36 -40.34 13.00
N LEU A 43 -12.49 -39.79 12.16
CA LEU A 43 -11.07 -39.66 12.46
C LEU A 43 -10.95 -38.77 13.70
N ASN A 44 -10.48 -39.37 14.79
CA ASN A 44 -10.34 -38.74 16.09
C ASN A 44 -9.22 -37.67 16.04
N ARG A 45 -9.51 -36.51 15.46
CA ARG A 45 -8.63 -35.34 15.49
C ARG A 45 -8.71 -34.76 16.89
N ARG A 46 -7.60 -34.86 17.65
CA ARG A 46 -7.39 -34.12 18.90
C ARG A 46 -7.76 -32.65 18.63
N SER A 47 -8.78 -32.17 19.34
CA SER A 47 -9.25 -30.79 19.24
C SER A 47 -8.10 -29.85 19.59
N PHE A 48 -7.74 -28.97 18.65
CA PHE A 48 -6.74 -27.90 18.82
C PHE A 48 -7.29 -26.69 19.60
N VAL A 49 -8.61 -26.68 19.87
CA VAL A 49 -9.31 -25.58 20.55
C VAL A 49 -8.78 -25.29 21.96
N PRO A 50 -8.44 -26.30 22.80
CA PRO A 50 -7.88 -26.02 24.12
C PRO A 50 -6.50 -25.35 24.05
N ALA A 51 -5.68 -25.71 23.05
CA ALA A 51 -4.35 -25.13 22.88
C ALA A 51 -4.42 -23.66 22.44
N LEU A 52 -5.32 -23.33 21.51
CA LEU A 52 -5.55 -21.95 21.05
C LEU A 52 -6.08 -21.04 22.17
N LEU A 53 -7.03 -21.52 22.97
CA LEU A 53 -7.54 -20.77 24.12
C LEU A 53 -6.46 -20.48 25.17
N THR A 54 -5.54 -21.42 25.38
CA THR A 54 -4.44 -21.25 26.33
C THR A 54 -3.47 -20.17 25.83
N VAL A 55 -3.09 -20.21 24.53
CA VAL A 55 -2.21 -19.20 23.93
C VAL A 55 -2.84 -17.81 23.94
N ALA A 56 -4.13 -17.68 23.62
CA ALA A 56 -4.85 -16.41 23.67
C ALA A 56 -4.91 -15.81 25.08
N LEU A 57 -5.09 -16.66 26.11
CA LEU A 57 -5.11 -16.22 27.50
C LEU A 57 -3.74 -15.71 27.98
N PHE A 58 -2.65 -16.37 27.59
CA PHE A 58 -1.29 -15.88 27.87
C PHE A 58 -0.96 -14.59 27.11
N ALA A 59 -1.37 -14.47 25.84
CA ALA A 59 -1.18 -13.26 25.06
C ALA A 59 -1.94 -12.07 25.67
N GLY A 60 -3.19 -12.26 26.10
CA GLY A 60 -3.97 -11.23 26.79
C GLY A 60 -3.34 -10.77 28.11
N LEU A 61 -2.81 -11.70 28.91
CA LEU A 61 -2.10 -11.37 30.16
C LEU A 61 -0.82 -10.58 29.92
N LEU A 62 -0.06 -10.90 28.87
CA LEU A 62 1.13 -10.15 28.48
C LEU A 62 0.79 -8.73 27.98
N LEU A 63 -0.32 -8.58 27.26
CA LEU A 63 -0.75 -7.29 26.73
C LEU A 63 -1.22 -6.34 27.85
N VAL A 64 -1.98 -6.85 28.82
CA VAL A 64 -2.42 -6.06 29.99
C VAL A 64 -1.25 -5.69 30.91
N SER A 65 -0.25 -6.56 31.05
CA SER A 65 0.96 -6.23 31.82
C SER A 65 1.85 -5.20 31.12
N PHE A 66 1.88 -5.20 29.78
CA PHE A 66 2.58 -4.16 29.02
C PHE A 66 1.91 -2.79 29.17
N THR A 67 0.58 -2.71 29.10
CA THR A 67 -0.14 -1.43 29.27
C THR A 67 0.02 -0.84 30.68
N TYR A 68 0.11 -1.68 31.72
CA TYR A 68 0.36 -1.22 33.09
C TYR A 68 1.81 -0.75 33.32
N LEU A 69 2.78 -1.31 32.58
CA LEU A 69 4.17 -0.87 32.65
C LEU A 69 4.38 0.47 31.94
N ASP A 70 3.66 0.74 30.85
CA ASP A 70 3.73 2.03 30.15
C ASP A 70 3.27 3.20 31.03
N GLU A 71 2.24 3.01 31.85
CA GLU A 71 1.83 4.03 32.86
C GLU A 71 2.91 4.26 33.93
N PHE A 72 3.73 3.26 34.24
CA PHE A 72 4.81 3.35 35.23
C PHE A 72 6.10 3.99 34.68
N PHE A 73 6.32 3.91 33.37
CA PHE A 73 7.50 4.45 32.70
C PHE A 73 7.29 5.83 32.07
N GLN A 74 6.11 6.45 32.21
CA GLN A 74 6.02 7.90 31.96
C GLN A 74 6.91 8.62 32.98
N PRO A 75 8.04 9.22 32.56
CA PRO A 75 8.84 10.00 33.49
C PRO A 75 7.96 11.15 33.97
N LYS A 76 7.70 11.23 35.28
CA LYS A 76 7.11 12.43 35.89
C LYS A 76 8.02 13.62 35.55
N GLN A 77 7.68 14.36 34.51
CA GLN A 77 8.32 15.63 34.12
C GLN A 77 7.92 16.76 35.09
N GLN A 78 8.07 16.52 36.40
CA GLN A 78 7.70 17.48 37.43
C GLN A 78 8.84 17.73 38.42
N ALA A 79 10.10 17.58 37.98
CA ALA A 79 11.28 17.86 38.80
C ALA A 79 12.41 18.61 38.06
N VAL A 80 12.14 19.23 36.91
CA VAL A 80 13.13 20.05 36.18
C VAL A 80 12.83 21.55 36.23
N GLN A 81 11.66 21.96 36.76
CA GLN A 81 11.38 23.39 36.98
C GLN A 81 11.86 23.93 38.35
N ASP A 82 12.02 23.09 39.38
CA ASP A 82 12.41 23.58 40.72
C ASP A 82 13.92 23.76 40.93
N ASN A 83 14.79 23.26 40.03
CA ASN A 83 16.25 23.39 40.17
C ASN A 83 16.87 24.51 39.33
N LYS A 84 16.10 25.22 38.50
CA LYS A 84 16.62 26.38 37.75
C LYS A 84 16.53 27.70 38.52
N GLU A 85 15.89 27.69 39.70
CA GLU A 85 15.75 28.85 40.58
C GLU A 85 16.82 28.93 41.69
N LEU A 86 17.64 27.88 41.87
CA LEU A 86 18.68 27.82 42.90
C LEU A 86 20.11 28.10 42.40
N GLU A 87 20.39 28.06 41.10
CA GLU A 87 21.72 28.41 40.54
C GLU A 87 21.87 29.88 40.12
N MET A 88 20.84 30.72 40.29
CA MET A 88 20.91 32.18 40.03
C MET A 88 20.99 33.02 41.31
N LYS A 89 21.57 32.48 42.40
CA LYS A 89 21.78 33.22 43.65
C LYS A 89 23.23 33.32 44.15
N GLU A 90 24.22 32.94 43.35
CA GLU A 90 25.63 32.99 43.80
C GLU A 90 26.55 33.91 42.97
N ASP A 91 25.99 34.85 42.20
CA ASP A 91 26.79 35.91 41.55
C ASP A 91 26.01 37.23 41.51
N LYS A 92 25.89 37.89 42.67
CA LYS A 92 25.68 39.35 42.77
C LYS A 92 25.76 39.84 44.22
N GLU A 93 26.89 39.57 44.86
CA GLU A 93 27.34 40.35 46.02
C GLU A 93 28.44 41.31 45.55
N SER A 94 28.04 42.42 44.92
CA SER A 94 28.73 43.71 44.95
C SER A 94 28.08 44.68 43.98
N LYS A 95 27.12 45.47 44.49
CA LYS A 95 27.16 46.94 44.41
C LYS A 95 25.94 47.51 45.12
N GLU A 96 26.26 48.02 46.29
CA GLU A 96 25.44 48.82 47.16
C GLU A 96 25.23 50.23 46.57
N ASN A 97 24.06 50.80 46.87
CA ASN A 97 23.65 52.20 46.77
C ASN A 97 23.31 52.78 45.39
N GLU A 98 22.00 52.83 45.08
CA GLU A 98 21.25 54.10 45.15
C GLU A 98 19.74 53.85 45.24
N LYS A 99 19.13 54.35 46.33
CA LYS A 99 17.68 54.51 46.51
C LYS A 99 17.17 55.54 45.50
N VAL A 100 16.10 55.23 44.76
CA VAL A 100 14.86 56.03 44.69
C VAL A 100 13.72 55.10 44.22
N ALA A 101 12.59 55.22 44.89
CA ALA A 101 11.35 54.52 44.64
C ALA A 101 10.80 54.74 43.23
N ASP A 102 10.34 53.66 42.60
CA ASP A 102 9.10 53.64 41.81
C ASP A 102 8.66 52.19 41.65
N GLU A 103 7.61 51.81 42.38
CA GLU A 103 6.88 50.54 42.17
C GLU A 103 6.18 50.63 40.81
N LYS A 104 6.90 50.25 39.75
CA LYS A 104 6.28 49.87 38.48
C LYS A 104 5.87 48.41 38.56
N GLU A 105 4.58 48.22 38.71
CA GLU A 105 3.83 46.99 38.46
C GLU A 105 4.34 46.32 37.17
N VAL A 106 5.18 45.30 37.32
CA VAL A 106 5.62 44.45 36.21
C VAL A 106 4.42 43.60 35.83
N LYS A 107 3.67 44.05 34.84
CA LYS A 107 2.71 43.19 34.14
C LYS A 107 3.49 42.00 33.59
N GLU A 108 3.24 40.82 34.13
CA GLU A 108 3.53 39.56 33.45
C GLU A 108 2.84 39.62 32.08
N GLU A 109 3.60 39.96 31.04
CA GLU A 109 3.20 39.76 29.67
C GLU A 109 3.11 38.25 29.47
N LYS A 110 1.89 37.74 29.67
CA LYS A 110 1.50 36.38 29.34
C LYS A 110 2.02 36.10 27.92
N PRO A 111 2.88 35.08 27.71
CA PRO A 111 3.49 34.84 26.40
C PRO A 111 2.37 34.80 25.39
N GLU A 112 2.42 35.72 24.41
CA GLU A 112 1.50 35.71 23.27
C GLU A 112 1.69 34.36 22.60
N GLU A 113 0.73 33.45 22.83
CA GLU A 113 0.60 32.22 22.08
C GLU A 113 0.42 32.65 20.62
N LEU A 114 1.53 32.71 19.89
CA LEU A 114 1.53 32.83 18.45
C LEU A 114 0.68 31.69 17.93
N SER A 115 -0.57 32.00 17.56
CA SER A 115 -1.49 31.05 16.95
C SER A 115 -0.92 30.72 15.57
N ILE A 116 0.02 29.78 15.52
CA ILE A 116 0.50 29.25 14.26
C ILE A 116 -0.71 28.61 13.60
N THR A 117 -1.16 29.21 12.51
CA THR A 117 -2.24 28.66 11.70
C THR A 117 -1.68 27.45 10.98
N TYR A 118 -2.15 26.25 11.33
CA TYR A 118 -1.73 24.98 10.73
C TYR A 118 -1.87 24.92 9.20
N ASP A 119 -2.63 25.85 8.61
CA ASP A 119 -2.84 25.96 7.16
C ASP A 119 -1.54 26.01 6.34
N ALA A 120 -0.47 26.63 6.89
CA ALA A 120 0.81 26.78 6.20
C ALA A 120 1.56 25.45 6.02
N TYR A 121 1.38 24.49 6.94
CA TYR A 121 2.05 23.19 6.89
C TYR A 121 1.49 22.26 5.82
N PHE A 122 0.23 22.48 5.39
CA PHE A 122 -0.49 21.57 4.50
C PHE A 122 -1.00 22.30 3.26
N THR A 123 -0.12 23.04 2.57
CA THR A 123 -0.53 23.87 1.44
C THR A 123 -0.83 23.02 0.21
N ASP A 124 -1.86 23.43 -0.54
CA ASP A 124 -2.32 22.81 -1.79
C ASP A 124 -2.48 21.28 -1.73
N PRO A 125 -3.28 20.77 -0.77
CA PRO A 125 -3.55 19.34 -0.70
C PRO A 125 -4.19 18.87 -2.00
N ASN A 126 -3.69 17.78 -2.52
CA ASN A 126 -4.17 17.12 -3.73
C ASN A 126 -4.30 15.62 -3.51
N GLY A 127 -4.95 14.94 -4.45
CA GLY A 127 -5.07 13.49 -4.42
C GLY A 127 -6.00 12.95 -5.49
N GLY A 128 -6.03 11.64 -5.58
CA GLY A 128 -6.84 10.90 -6.52
C GLY A 128 -7.28 9.55 -5.97
N VAL A 129 -8.25 8.96 -6.65
CA VAL A 129 -8.78 7.64 -6.37
C VAL A 129 -8.76 6.82 -7.66
N GLU A 130 -8.37 5.57 -7.58
CA GLU A 130 -8.34 4.63 -8.70
C GLU A 130 -9.04 3.35 -8.31
N ILE A 131 -10.05 2.99 -9.10
CA ILE A 131 -10.78 1.74 -8.98
C ILE A 131 -10.15 0.77 -9.96
N ASN A 132 -9.47 -0.26 -9.45
CA ASN A 132 -8.96 -1.34 -10.28
C ASN A 132 -9.94 -2.52 -10.24
N LYS A 133 -10.74 -2.65 -11.30
CA LYS A 133 -11.74 -3.73 -11.41
C LYS A 133 -11.12 -5.10 -11.70
N GLU A 134 -9.87 -5.14 -12.13
CA GLU A 134 -9.16 -6.38 -12.41
C GLU A 134 -8.64 -7.03 -11.13
N THR A 135 -7.95 -6.26 -10.30
CA THR A 135 -7.44 -6.70 -8.99
C THR A 135 -8.52 -6.68 -7.91
N GLY A 136 -9.60 -5.94 -8.13
CA GLY A 136 -10.63 -5.70 -7.11
C GLY A 136 -10.07 -4.84 -5.97
N THR A 137 -9.35 -3.77 -6.30
CA THR A 137 -8.76 -2.87 -5.31
C THR A 137 -9.10 -1.40 -5.57
N LEU A 138 -9.06 -0.62 -4.50
CA LEU A 138 -9.27 0.82 -4.46
C LEU A 138 -7.98 1.47 -3.98
N LYS A 139 -7.28 2.16 -4.88
CA LYS A 139 -6.08 2.90 -4.57
C LYS A 139 -6.43 4.35 -4.30
N ILE A 140 -5.95 4.90 -3.19
CA ILE A 140 -6.13 6.30 -2.81
C ILE A 140 -4.74 6.89 -2.59
N TRP A 141 -4.48 8.05 -3.17
CA TRP A 141 -3.22 8.76 -3.00
C TRP A 141 -3.45 10.25 -2.81
N GLY A 142 -2.43 10.93 -2.31
CA GLY A 142 -2.42 12.37 -2.21
C GLY A 142 -1.08 12.93 -1.81
N GLY A 143 -1.04 14.24 -1.67
CA GLY A 143 0.13 14.94 -1.21
C GLY A 143 -0.16 16.41 -0.88
N PHE A 144 0.84 17.07 -0.32
CA PHE A 144 0.82 18.49 0.02
C PHE A 144 2.25 19.04 0.09
N ILE A 145 2.36 20.37 0.19
CA ILE A 145 3.65 21.07 0.37
C ILE A 145 3.63 21.81 1.71
N ASN A 146 4.71 21.68 2.48
CA ASN A 146 4.89 22.49 3.68
C ASN A 146 5.52 23.85 3.32
N LEU A 147 4.73 24.92 3.32
CA LEU A 147 5.22 26.29 3.08
C LEU A 147 5.52 27.06 4.37
N ALA A 148 5.36 26.45 5.54
CA ALA A 148 5.77 27.08 6.79
C ALA A 148 7.30 27.17 6.82
N GLU A 149 7.83 28.27 7.36
CA GLU A 149 9.29 28.48 7.52
C GLU A 149 9.96 27.48 8.48
N LYS A 150 9.19 26.54 9.03
CA LYS A 150 9.62 25.57 10.02
C LYS A 150 9.13 24.18 9.63
N GLU A 151 9.83 23.18 10.15
CA GLU A 151 9.39 21.79 10.11
C GLU A 151 7.98 21.65 10.68
N SER A 152 7.15 20.84 10.02
CA SER A 152 5.80 20.56 10.49
C SER A 152 5.84 19.78 11.81
N PRO A 153 4.87 19.97 12.71
CA PRO A 153 4.66 19.01 13.80
C PRO A 153 4.40 17.62 13.23
N GLN A 154 4.52 16.59 14.07
CA GLN A 154 4.08 15.26 13.70
C GLN A 154 2.60 15.28 13.33
N PHE A 155 2.28 14.70 12.18
CA PHE A 155 0.92 14.65 11.67
C PHE A 155 0.52 13.23 11.28
N ALA A 156 -0.78 13.06 11.11
CA ALA A 156 -1.42 11.90 10.51
C ALA A 156 -2.31 12.32 9.35
N VAL A 157 -2.38 11.50 8.30
CA VAL A 157 -3.39 11.64 7.24
C VAL A 157 -4.37 10.49 7.33
N LYS A 158 -5.66 10.82 7.28
CA LYS A 158 -6.76 9.87 7.35
C LYS A 158 -7.68 10.03 6.14
N ALA A 159 -7.98 8.94 5.45
CA ALA A 159 -9.03 8.90 4.45
C ALA A 159 -10.40 8.64 5.12
N ASN A 160 -11.43 9.36 4.68
CA ASN A 160 -12.82 9.15 5.07
C ASN A 160 -13.68 9.01 3.81
N ILE A 161 -14.32 7.85 3.67
CA ILE A 161 -15.29 7.57 2.62
C ILE A 161 -16.67 8.05 3.09
N LEU A 162 -17.13 9.15 2.51
CA LEU A 162 -18.36 9.85 2.89
C LEU A 162 -19.64 9.21 2.34
N ASN A 163 -19.52 8.15 1.53
CA ASN A 163 -20.66 7.41 1.00
C ASN A 163 -20.97 6.17 1.88
N PRO A 164 -22.02 6.21 2.72
CA PRO A 164 -22.33 5.11 3.63
C PRO A 164 -22.80 3.84 2.89
N ASN A 165 -23.23 3.92 1.64
CA ASN A 165 -23.65 2.75 0.88
C ASN A 165 -22.46 1.80 0.55
N LEU A 166 -21.23 2.30 0.69
CA LEU A 166 -20.01 1.54 0.44
C LEU A 166 -19.56 0.67 1.63
N GLU A 167 -20.26 0.68 2.77
CA GLU A 167 -19.94 -0.19 3.92
C GLU A 167 -19.91 -1.68 3.54
N SER A 168 -20.67 -2.08 2.52
CA SER A 168 -20.70 -3.47 2.06
C SER A 168 -19.65 -3.79 0.98
N ALA A 169 -19.01 -2.77 0.43
CA ALA A 169 -18.00 -2.88 -0.62
C ALA A 169 -16.57 -2.65 -0.07
N LEU A 170 -16.43 -1.96 1.05
CA LEU A 170 -15.16 -1.71 1.71
C LEU A 170 -15.17 -2.30 3.12
N LYS A 171 -14.04 -2.85 3.55
CA LYS A 171 -13.89 -3.38 4.91
C LYS A 171 -14.06 -2.28 5.97
N GLU A 172 -13.52 -1.10 5.70
CA GLU A 172 -13.53 0.06 6.58
C GLU A 172 -13.76 1.32 5.73
N LEU A 173 -14.63 2.22 6.18
CA LEU A 173 -14.87 3.51 5.51
C LEU A 173 -13.88 4.61 5.94
N SER A 174 -12.98 4.29 6.85
CA SER A 174 -12.03 5.26 7.38
C SER A 174 -10.77 4.57 7.86
N PHE A 175 -9.63 5.03 7.37
CA PHE A 175 -8.33 4.45 7.67
C PHE A 175 -7.22 5.50 7.61
N TYR A 176 -6.12 5.23 8.31
CA TYR A 176 -4.92 6.06 8.28
C TYR A 176 -3.98 5.53 7.21
N PHE A 177 -3.34 6.45 6.47
CA PHE A 177 -2.25 6.08 5.57
C PHE A 177 -1.05 5.64 6.40
N ALA A 178 -0.49 4.46 6.10
CA ALA A 178 0.65 3.92 6.84
C ALA A 178 1.84 4.89 6.86
N ASP A 179 2.18 5.44 5.70
CA ASP A 179 3.33 6.35 5.51
C ASP A 179 3.15 7.69 6.22
N ALA A 180 1.91 8.09 6.47
CA ALA A 180 1.59 9.39 7.03
C ALA A 180 1.35 9.37 8.54
N ARG A 181 1.37 8.22 9.23
CA ARG A 181 0.80 8.11 10.60
C ARG A 181 1.53 8.92 11.69
N TYR A 182 2.81 9.23 11.46
CA TYR A 182 3.67 10.01 12.37
C TYR A 182 4.70 10.83 11.58
N ALA A 183 4.31 11.29 10.39
CA ALA A 183 5.19 11.99 9.49
C ALA A 183 5.41 13.44 9.93
N ASN A 184 6.52 14.02 9.47
CA ASN A 184 6.88 15.42 9.57
C ASN A 184 7.50 15.83 8.22
N THR A 185 7.51 17.13 7.94
CA THR A 185 7.98 17.68 6.66
C THR A 185 8.78 18.94 6.91
N GLN A 186 9.88 19.12 6.20
CA GLN A 186 10.69 20.33 6.20
C GLN A 186 10.04 21.44 5.35
N HIS A 187 10.53 22.66 5.48
CA HIS A 187 10.12 23.77 4.62
C HIS A 187 10.36 23.43 3.14
N ASP A 188 9.37 23.70 2.29
CA ASP A 188 9.30 23.39 0.86
C ASP A 188 9.35 21.89 0.50
N GLU A 189 9.22 21.00 1.49
CA GLU A 189 9.15 19.56 1.23
C GLU A 189 7.77 19.16 0.68
N VAL A 190 7.79 18.34 -0.37
CA VAL A 190 6.59 17.70 -0.92
C VAL A 190 6.41 16.36 -0.23
N PHE A 191 5.28 16.19 0.46
CA PHE A 191 4.92 14.92 1.07
C PHE A 191 3.88 14.19 0.24
N GLN A 192 4.10 12.89 0.00
CA GLN A 192 3.21 12.03 -0.77
C GLN A 192 2.85 10.80 0.06
N PHE A 193 1.64 10.29 -0.13
CA PHE A 193 1.14 9.10 0.55
C PHE A 193 0.19 8.32 -0.36
N LEU A 194 0.12 7.01 -0.12
CA LEU A 194 -0.67 6.07 -0.91
C LEU A 194 -1.18 4.94 -0.03
N GLU A 195 -2.39 4.48 -0.29
CA GLU A 195 -2.94 3.29 0.35
C GLU A 195 -3.79 2.52 -0.67
N GLU A 196 -3.73 1.19 -0.59
CA GLU A 196 -4.53 0.30 -1.44
C GLU A 196 -5.45 -0.56 -0.57
N VAL A 197 -6.75 -0.48 -0.85
CA VAL A 197 -7.79 -1.14 -0.07
C VAL A 197 -8.49 -2.19 -0.93
N PRO A 198 -8.62 -3.44 -0.46
CA PRO A 198 -9.36 -4.46 -1.20
C PRO A 198 -10.85 -4.12 -1.27
N LEU A 199 -11.43 -4.26 -2.45
CA LEU A 199 -12.86 -4.16 -2.71
C LEU A 199 -13.53 -5.52 -2.47
N LEU A 200 -14.58 -5.52 -1.66
CA LEU A 200 -15.43 -6.68 -1.39
C LEU A 200 -16.54 -6.83 -2.43
N LYS A 201 -16.86 -5.74 -3.15
CA LYS A 201 -17.84 -5.65 -4.23
C LYS A 201 -17.41 -4.60 -5.23
N ASP A 202 -17.94 -4.68 -6.45
CA ASP A 202 -17.75 -3.65 -7.46
C ASP A 202 -18.24 -2.29 -6.97
N VAL A 203 -17.45 -1.26 -7.24
CA VAL A 203 -17.74 0.14 -6.93
C VAL A 203 -17.70 0.94 -8.23
N THR A 204 -18.65 1.85 -8.42
CA THR A 204 -18.65 2.74 -9.59
C THR A 204 -17.97 4.07 -9.30
N LYS A 205 -17.58 4.78 -10.36
CA LYS A 205 -16.97 6.11 -10.25
C LYS A 205 -17.88 7.08 -9.48
N GLU A 206 -19.17 7.06 -9.78
CA GLU A 206 -20.17 7.96 -9.21
C GLU A 206 -20.35 7.76 -7.70
N GLU A 207 -20.10 6.55 -7.21
CA GLU A 207 -20.17 6.24 -5.78
C GLU A 207 -19.01 6.84 -4.98
N LEU A 208 -17.89 7.17 -5.64
CA LEU A 208 -16.67 7.71 -5.03
C LEU A 208 -16.41 9.18 -5.37
N GLU A 209 -16.98 9.71 -6.45
CA GLU A 209 -16.75 11.08 -6.91
C GLU A 209 -17.20 12.11 -5.85
N ASN A 210 -16.27 12.94 -5.38
CA ASN A 210 -16.47 13.87 -4.26
C ASN A 210 -16.90 13.19 -2.94
N LYS A 211 -16.64 11.90 -2.78
CA LYS A 211 -16.98 11.11 -1.58
C LYS A 211 -15.77 10.62 -0.82
N VAL A 212 -14.55 10.98 -1.23
CA VAL A 212 -13.33 10.68 -0.48
C VAL A 212 -12.78 11.98 0.10
N GLN A 213 -12.68 12.05 1.42
CA GLN A 213 -12.13 13.19 2.15
C GLN A 213 -10.84 12.79 2.86
N LEU A 214 -9.77 13.53 2.60
CA LEU A 214 -8.53 13.50 3.36
C LEU A 214 -8.66 14.43 4.56
N ALA A 215 -8.32 13.96 5.74
CA ALA A 215 -8.22 14.75 6.97
C ALA A 215 -6.77 14.73 7.47
N PHE A 216 -6.20 15.92 7.62
CA PHE A 216 -4.87 16.14 8.18
C PHE A 216 -5.00 16.40 9.67
N ILE A 217 -4.29 15.62 10.48
CA ILE A 217 -4.47 15.55 11.93
C ILE A 217 -3.15 15.87 12.61
N VAL A 218 -3.17 16.79 13.58
CA VAL A 218 -2.03 17.12 14.45
C VAL A 218 -2.54 17.09 15.89
N ASP A 219 -1.84 16.41 16.80
CA ASP A 219 -2.25 16.23 18.20
C ASP A 219 -3.72 15.80 18.35
N ASP A 220 -4.13 14.78 17.59
CA ASP A 220 -5.49 14.24 17.53
C ASP A 220 -6.59 15.24 17.08
N LYS A 221 -6.21 16.40 16.54
CA LYS A 221 -7.14 17.41 16.03
C LYS A 221 -7.05 17.49 14.51
N VAL A 222 -8.21 17.46 13.85
CA VAL A 222 -8.29 17.73 12.41
C VAL A 222 -8.00 19.21 12.18
N VAL A 223 -6.89 19.50 11.50
CA VAL A 223 -6.44 20.86 11.21
C VAL A 223 -6.78 21.28 9.79
N LYS A 224 -6.88 20.33 8.85
CA LYS A 224 -7.25 20.60 7.46
C LYS A 224 -8.02 19.42 6.86
N THR A 225 -8.88 19.71 5.88
CA THR A 225 -9.55 18.68 5.08
C THR A 225 -9.47 18.99 3.60
N HIS A 226 -9.49 17.94 2.77
CA HIS A 226 -9.52 18.03 1.31
C HIS A 226 -10.44 16.95 0.74
N VAL A 227 -11.30 17.31 -0.21
CA VAL A 227 -12.19 16.35 -0.89
C VAL A 227 -11.62 16.04 -2.27
N ILE A 228 -11.30 14.76 -2.49
CA ILE A 228 -10.77 14.28 -3.75
C ILE A 228 -11.88 14.29 -4.81
N LYS A 229 -11.59 14.91 -5.95
CA LYS A 229 -12.50 15.01 -7.10
C LYS A 229 -12.13 14.05 -8.23
N GLU A 230 -10.86 13.70 -8.31
CA GLU A 230 -10.31 12.87 -9.38
C GLU A 230 -10.51 11.40 -9.07
N VAL A 231 -11.29 10.72 -9.91
CA VAL A 231 -11.57 9.28 -9.82
C VAL A 231 -11.32 8.64 -11.17
N HIS A 232 -10.37 7.72 -11.20
CA HIS A 232 -9.99 6.89 -12.33
C HIS A 232 -10.57 5.49 -12.18
N VAL A 233 -10.96 4.89 -13.30
CA VAL A 233 -11.47 3.51 -13.33
C VAL A 233 -10.65 2.74 -14.34
N ILE A 234 -9.90 1.76 -13.86
CA ILE A 234 -9.22 0.77 -14.68
C ILE A 234 -10.23 -0.35 -14.92
N GLU A 235 -10.83 -0.34 -16.12
CA GLU A 235 -11.73 -1.40 -16.56
C GLU A 235 -10.94 -2.70 -16.71
N LYS A 236 -11.58 -3.82 -16.38
CA LYS A 236 -11.02 -5.14 -16.65
C LYS A 236 -10.77 -5.25 -18.15
N SER A 237 -9.50 -5.29 -18.56
CA SER A 237 -9.18 -5.39 -19.97
C SER A 237 -9.70 -6.74 -20.49
N VAL A 238 -10.58 -6.69 -21.50
CA VAL A 238 -11.15 -7.89 -22.17
C VAL A 238 -10.31 -8.26 -23.40
N THR A 239 -9.19 -7.59 -23.62
CA THR A 239 -8.23 -8.00 -24.64
C THR A 239 -7.77 -9.42 -24.30
N PRO A 240 -7.63 -10.33 -25.28
CA PRO A 240 -6.87 -11.53 -25.05
C PRO A 240 -5.45 -11.06 -24.78
N VAL A 241 -5.16 -10.88 -23.49
CA VAL A 241 -3.81 -10.68 -22.98
C VAL A 241 -3.04 -11.84 -23.58
N GLU A 242 -2.11 -11.56 -24.50
CA GLU A 242 -0.97 -12.44 -24.70
C GLU A 242 -0.40 -12.61 -23.29
N GLU A 243 -0.73 -13.74 -22.65
CA GLU A 243 -0.50 -14.00 -21.23
C GLU A 243 0.86 -13.42 -20.85
N SER A 244 0.88 -12.40 -19.99
CA SER A 244 2.13 -11.77 -19.59
C SER A 244 2.99 -12.88 -19.00
N MET A 245 4.05 -13.22 -19.75
CA MET A 245 4.84 -14.39 -19.42
C MET A 245 5.49 -14.12 -18.07
N LYS A 246 5.16 -14.95 -17.07
CA LYS A 246 5.65 -14.73 -15.71
C LYS A 246 7.17 -14.74 -15.72
N ILE A 247 7.79 -13.87 -14.92
CA ILE A 247 9.25 -13.78 -14.74
C ILE A 247 9.93 -15.16 -14.61
N GLU A 248 9.31 -16.05 -13.84
CA GLU A 248 9.82 -17.40 -13.61
C GLU A 248 9.82 -18.29 -14.86
N GLU A 249 8.90 -18.05 -15.80
CA GLU A 249 8.88 -18.73 -17.08
C GLU A 249 9.99 -18.23 -18.00
N ILE A 250 10.27 -16.92 -18.01
CA ILE A 250 11.42 -16.36 -18.74
C ILE A 250 12.71 -17.00 -18.21
N LYS A 251 12.93 -16.99 -16.89
CA LYS A 251 14.11 -17.59 -16.23
C LYS A 251 14.25 -19.09 -16.55
N LYS A 252 13.15 -19.83 -16.60
CA LYS A 252 13.15 -21.28 -16.81
C LYS A 252 13.36 -21.68 -18.27
N ASN A 253 12.78 -20.93 -19.20
CA ASN A 253 12.68 -21.32 -20.60
C ASN A 253 13.77 -20.69 -21.47
N LEU A 254 14.18 -19.44 -21.20
CA LEU A 254 15.26 -18.79 -21.94
C LEU A 254 16.63 -19.24 -21.42
N LYS A 255 17.48 -19.74 -22.33
CA LYS A 255 18.79 -20.30 -22.00
C LYS A 255 19.84 -19.82 -22.99
N LEU A 256 21.08 -19.76 -22.52
CA LEU A 256 22.24 -19.53 -23.38
C LEU A 256 22.30 -20.60 -24.48
N GLY A 257 22.74 -20.19 -25.67
CA GLY A 257 22.88 -21.07 -26.83
C GLY A 257 21.60 -21.33 -27.63
N MET A 258 20.43 -20.83 -27.19
CA MET A 258 19.18 -20.94 -27.96
C MET A 258 19.29 -20.17 -29.28
N THR A 259 18.70 -20.70 -30.33
CA THR A 259 18.64 -20.04 -31.64
C THR A 259 17.56 -18.96 -31.66
N GLN A 260 17.71 -18.00 -32.56
CA GLN A 260 16.68 -16.99 -32.85
C GLN A 260 15.27 -17.57 -33.09
N LYS A 261 15.18 -18.72 -33.75
CA LYS A 261 13.91 -19.41 -34.00
C LYS A 261 13.27 -19.94 -32.71
N GLU A 262 14.08 -20.49 -31.80
CA GLU A 262 13.59 -20.99 -30.52
C GLU A 262 13.14 -19.85 -29.61
N VAL A 263 13.86 -18.72 -29.61
CA VAL A 263 13.46 -17.52 -28.86
C VAL A 263 12.15 -16.94 -29.40
N LYS A 264 11.96 -16.87 -30.73
CA LYS A 264 10.68 -16.49 -31.34
C LYS A 264 9.53 -17.44 -30.99
N ALA A 265 9.82 -18.74 -30.90
CA ALA A 265 8.82 -19.71 -30.47
C ALA A 265 8.39 -19.52 -29.00
N LEU A 266 9.25 -18.92 -28.16
CA LEU A 266 8.93 -18.61 -26.77
C LEU A 266 8.19 -17.28 -26.61
N PHE A 267 8.63 -16.22 -27.29
CA PHE A 267 8.19 -14.85 -27.04
C PHE A 267 7.41 -14.22 -28.20
N GLY A 268 7.16 -14.98 -29.27
CA GLY A 268 6.53 -14.48 -30.48
C GLY A 268 7.49 -13.78 -31.43
N ASP A 269 6.93 -13.31 -32.54
CA ASP A 269 7.68 -12.64 -33.61
C ASP A 269 7.77 -11.12 -33.45
N LYS A 270 7.14 -10.55 -32.40
CA LYS A 270 7.12 -9.11 -32.15
C LYS A 270 8.32 -8.70 -31.29
N TYR A 271 9.37 -8.21 -31.94
CA TYR A 271 10.57 -7.69 -31.29
C TYR A 271 11.13 -6.49 -32.06
N THR A 272 11.96 -5.71 -31.38
CA THR A 272 12.73 -4.62 -31.98
C THR A 272 14.21 -5.02 -31.98
N ALA A 273 14.85 -4.99 -33.14
CA ALA A 273 16.31 -5.13 -33.20
C ALA A 273 16.95 -3.80 -32.77
N VAL A 274 17.84 -3.85 -31.78
CA VAL A 274 18.48 -2.66 -31.22
C VAL A 274 20.00 -2.87 -31.19
N GLU A 275 20.74 -1.80 -31.47
CA GLU A 275 22.21 -1.80 -31.35
C GLU A 275 22.60 -1.48 -29.91
N GLY A 276 23.55 -2.24 -29.36
CA GLY A 276 24.11 -1.93 -28.06
C GLY A 276 24.91 -0.64 -28.06
N ALA A 277 25.11 -0.05 -26.88
CA ALA A 277 25.92 1.17 -26.70
C ALA A 277 27.34 1.10 -27.31
N LYS A 278 27.89 -0.10 -27.56
CA LYS A 278 29.21 -0.30 -28.20
C LYS A 278 29.16 -0.49 -29.72
N GLY A 279 28.00 -0.36 -30.36
CA GLY A 279 27.82 -0.33 -31.82
C GLY A 279 28.02 -1.65 -32.57
N ASN A 280 28.45 -2.72 -31.89
CA ASN A 280 28.75 -4.02 -32.51
C ASN A 280 27.90 -5.16 -31.92
N GLU A 281 27.05 -4.87 -30.94
CA GLU A 281 26.25 -5.86 -30.24
C GLU A 281 24.83 -5.84 -30.82
N ASN A 282 24.40 -6.99 -31.35
CA ASN A 282 23.04 -7.17 -31.86
C ASN A 282 22.15 -7.66 -30.72
N PHE A 283 21.20 -6.82 -30.31
CA PHE A 283 20.18 -7.18 -29.34
C PHE A 283 18.82 -7.31 -30.00
N TRP A 284 18.01 -8.22 -29.48
CA TRP A 284 16.56 -8.15 -29.64
C TRP A 284 15.94 -7.64 -28.34
N ARG A 285 15.05 -6.66 -28.46
CA ARG A 285 14.21 -6.16 -27.40
C ARG A 285 12.79 -6.70 -27.57
N PHE A 286 12.26 -7.28 -26.51
CA PHE A 286 10.87 -7.70 -26.39
C PHE A 286 10.19 -6.87 -25.30
N ASP A 287 9.04 -6.27 -25.64
CA ASP A 287 8.19 -5.53 -24.72
C ASP A 287 6.99 -6.44 -24.37
N LEU A 288 7.17 -7.28 -23.35
CA LEU A 288 6.22 -8.30 -22.95
C LEU A 288 5.13 -7.69 -22.07
N GLY A 289 3.87 -8.06 -22.31
CA GLY A 289 2.73 -7.48 -21.60
C GLY A 289 2.49 -6.00 -21.96
N ALA A 290 3.00 -5.53 -23.10
CA ALA A 290 2.81 -4.15 -23.53
C ALA A 290 1.38 -3.88 -24.02
N ASP A 291 0.84 -2.71 -23.66
CA ASP A 291 -0.49 -2.27 -24.06
C ASP A 291 -0.69 -2.27 -25.59
N PRO A 292 -1.93 -2.48 -26.07
CA PRO A 292 -2.24 -2.33 -27.49
C PRO A 292 -1.86 -0.93 -28.01
N GLY A 293 -0.92 -0.87 -28.94
CA GLY A 293 -0.43 0.39 -29.51
C GLY A 293 0.78 0.99 -28.78
N TYR A 294 1.27 0.35 -27.71
CA TYR A 294 2.54 0.71 -27.09
C TYR A 294 3.66 0.71 -28.15
N THR A 295 4.39 1.81 -28.19
CA THR A 295 5.58 1.96 -29.03
C THR A 295 6.66 2.65 -28.21
N PHE A 296 7.79 1.99 -28.04
CA PHE A 296 8.96 2.63 -27.44
C PHE A 296 9.63 3.52 -28.48
N SER A 297 9.53 4.84 -28.29
CA SER A 297 10.25 5.82 -29.10
C SER A 297 11.38 6.40 -28.26
N PRO A 298 12.66 6.04 -28.52
CA PRO A 298 13.78 6.63 -27.83
C PRO A 298 14.05 8.03 -28.40
N GLU A 299 13.20 9.02 -28.09
CA GLU A 299 13.28 10.35 -28.72
C GLU A 299 14.65 11.04 -28.55
N ASN A 300 15.48 10.64 -27.57
CA ASN A 300 16.88 11.04 -27.42
C ASN A 300 17.74 9.99 -26.68
N LYS A 301 17.34 8.71 -26.70
CA LYS A 301 17.99 7.65 -25.92
C LYS A 301 18.71 6.65 -26.82
N LEU A 302 19.69 5.96 -26.26
CA LEU A 302 20.34 4.84 -26.96
C LEU A 302 19.29 3.75 -27.27
N PRO A 303 19.44 2.99 -28.36
CA PRO A 303 18.49 1.94 -28.75
C PRO A 303 18.28 0.86 -27.67
N ASP A 304 19.24 0.68 -26.77
CA ASP A 304 19.22 -0.24 -25.63
C ASP A 304 18.66 0.39 -24.34
N ALA A 305 18.06 1.57 -24.41
CA ALA A 305 17.49 2.24 -23.24
C ALA A 305 16.25 1.53 -22.69
N ILE A 306 16.16 1.51 -21.35
CA ILE A 306 15.02 0.97 -20.61
C ILE A 306 13.91 2.02 -20.59
N ASP A 307 12.67 1.61 -20.84
CA ASP A 307 11.50 2.46 -20.66
C ASP A 307 11.03 2.45 -19.21
N ASP A 308 11.77 3.13 -18.33
CA ASP A 308 11.44 3.17 -16.91
C ASP A 308 10.04 3.76 -16.66
N LYS A 309 9.64 4.74 -17.49
CA LYS A 309 8.30 5.32 -17.42
C LYS A 309 7.25 4.28 -17.83
N GLY A 310 7.45 3.60 -18.95
CA GLY A 310 6.51 2.58 -19.42
C GLY A 310 6.33 1.44 -18.42
N LEU A 311 7.41 1.02 -17.75
CA LEU A 311 7.40 0.05 -16.66
C LEU A 311 6.69 0.57 -15.40
N LEU A 312 6.92 1.83 -15.03
CA LEU A 312 6.32 2.45 -13.85
C LEU A 312 4.81 2.68 -14.03
N ASP A 313 4.42 3.16 -15.21
CA ASP A 313 3.03 3.45 -15.58
C ASP A 313 2.24 2.16 -15.89
N GLY A 314 2.90 0.99 -15.96
CA GLY A 314 2.28 -0.30 -16.26
C GLY A 314 1.89 -0.49 -17.74
N THR A 315 2.31 0.42 -18.64
CA THR A 315 2.06 0.30 -20.08
C THR A 315 2.87 -0.80 -20.76
N VAL A 316 3.88 -1.32 -20.07
CA VAL A 316 4.63 -2.53 -20.41
C VAL A 316 5.03 -3.26 -19.12
N ASP A 317 4.77 -4.56 -19.05
CA ASP A 317 5.10 -5.35 -17.85
C ASP A 317 6.60 -5.63 -17.74
N THR A 318 7.20 -6.13 -18.82
CA THR A 318 8.60 -6.59 -18.81
C THR A 318 9.32 -6.22 -20.10
N ILE A 319 10.49 -5.63 -19.96
CA ILE A 319 11.40 -5.36 -21.08
C ILE A 319 12.53 -6.38 -21.05
N LEU A 320 12.60 -7.25 -22.06
CA LEU A 320 13.60 -8.30 -22.20
C LEU A 320 14.57 -7.94 -23.35
N PHE A 321 15.86 -7.94 -23.05
CA PHE A 321 16.95 -7.84 -24.02
C PHE A 321 17.64 -9.19 -24.17
N VAL A 322 17.81 -9.63 -25.41
CA VAL A 322 18.51 -10.87 -25.78
C VAL A 322 19.68 -10.50 -26.69
N GLU A 323 20.90 -10.77 -26.24
CA GLU A 323 22.13 -10.55 -27.00
C GLU A 323 22.49 -11.81 -27.81
N TRP A 324 22.92 -11.62 -29.06
CA TRP A 324 23.29 -12.72 -29.96
C TRP A 324 24.81 -12.85 -30.12
N ASP A 325 25.31 -14.09 -30.17
CA ASP A 325 26.69 -14.38 -30.55
C ASP A 325 26.87 -14.35 -32.08
N GLU A 326 28.11 -14.56 -32.53
CA GLU A 326 28.45 -14.62 -33.97
C GLU A 326 27.73 -15.74 -34.73
N ASN A 327 27.20 -16.75 -34.03
CA ASN A 327 26.45 -17.87 -34.59
C ASN A 327 24.92 -17.70 -34.48
N LEU A 328 24.45 -16.50 -34.14
CA LEU A 328 23.03 -16.18 -33.93
C LEU A 328 22.36 -17.03 -32.84
N LYS A 329 23.12 -17.33 -31.79
CA LYS A 329 22.64 -17.97 -30.57
C LYS A 329 22.66 -17.01 -29.40
N VAL A 330 21.80 -17.24 -28.41
CA VAL A 330 21.74 -16.40 -27.20
C VAL A 330 23.10 -16.42 -26.49
N ASN A 331 23.75 -15.26 -26.48
CA ASN A 331 25.03 -15.01 -25.80
C ASN A 331 24.80 -14.55 -24.37
N SER A 332 23.85 -13.64 -24.17
CA SER A 332 23.48 -13.09 -22.87
C SER A 332 22.02 -12.63 -22.92
N PHE A 333 21.39 -12.44 -21.77
CA PHE A 333 20.09 -11.78 -21.73
C PHE A 333 19.86 -11.06 -20.40
N SER A 334 19.04 -10.03 -20.44
CA SER A 334 18.60 -9.31 -19.25
C SER A 334 17.15 -8.90 -19.39
N PHE A 335 16.39 -8.91 -18.30
CA PHE A 335 15.07 -8.30 -18.29
C PHE A 335 14.86 -7.39 -17.09
N TYR A 336 13.96 -6.44 -17.31
CA TYR A 336 13.56 -5.41 -16.38
C TYR A 336 12.06 -5.50 -16.18
N ASN A 337 11.62 -5.49 -14.94
CA ASN A 337 10.22 -5.52 -14.56
C ASN A 337 10.01 -4.60 -13.35
N MET A 338 8.83 -3.98 -13.26
CA MET A 338 8.42 -3.27 -12.05
C MET A 338 7.66 -4.25 -11.17
N LEU A 339 8.16 -4.46 -9.94
CA LEU A 339 7.41 -5.17 -8.91
C LEU A 339 6.37 -4.24 -8.30
N GLU A 340 5.49 -4.82 -7.48
CA GLU A 340 4.58 -4.04 -6.63
C GLU A 340 5.35 -2.92 -5.90
N TYR A 341 4.70 -1.77 -5.69
CA TYR A 341 5.26 -0.59 -5.01
C TYR A 341 6.39 0.15 -5.76
N GLY A 342 6.56 -0.09 -7.06
CA GLY A 342 7.54 0.65 -7.87
C GLY A 342 8.98 0.18 -7.71
N PHE A 343 9.21 -0.98 -7.09
CA PHE A 343 10.55 -1.57 -7.01
C PHE A 343 10.98 -2.10 -8.37
N LYS A 344 12.16 -1.66 -8.85
CA LYS A 344 12.71 -2.14 -10.11
C LYS A 344 13.41 -3.48 -9.87
N TYR A 345 12.93 -4.51 -10.53
CA TYR A 345 13.57 -5.82 -10.57
C TYR A 345 14.39 -5.98 -11.84
N THR A 346 15.66 -6.34 -11.66
CA THR A 346 16.59 -6.59 -12.76
C THR A 346 17.17 -7.99 -12.64
N TYR A 347 17.15 -8.73 -13.75
CA TYR A 347 17.78 -10.04 -13.86
C TYR A 347 18.67 -10.06 -15.09
N ARG A 348 19.91 -10.55 -14.95
CA ARG A 348 20.88 -10.63 -16.04
C ARG A 348 21.64 -11.94 -15.99
N VAL A 349 21.75 -12.59 -17.15
CA VAL A 349 22.61 -13.76 -17.39
C VAL A 349 23.72 -13.34 -18.34
N PHE A 350 24.97 -13.48 -17.88
CA PHE A 350 26.16 -13.15 -18.65
C PHE A 350 26.60 -14.33 -19.54
N PRO A 351 27.50 -14.09 -20.52
CA PRO A 351 28.00 -15.15 -21.41
C PRO A 351 28.67 -16.34 -20.73
N ASP A 352 29.25 -16.13 -19.55
CA ASP A 352 29.86 -17.21 -18.74
C ASP A 352 28.84 -18.01 -17.91
N GLY A 353 27.55 -17.67 -18.03
CA GLY A 353 26.44 -18.27 -17.28
C GLY A 353 26.27 -17.70 -15.87
N THR A 354 27.07 -16.71 -15.46
CA THR A 354 26.85 -16.03 -14.19
C THR A 354 25.54 -15.25 -14.21
N VAL A 355 24.87 -15.21 -13.07
CA VAL A 355 23.56 -14.56 -12.91
C VAL A 355 23.71 -13.41 -11.92
N LYS A 356 23.21 -12.24 -12.30
CA LYS A 356 23.01 -11.10 -11.40
C LYS A 356 21.53 -10.81 -11.29
N GLU A 357 21.04 -10.78 -10.06
CA GLU A 357 19.66 -10.43 -9.71
C GLU A 357 19.70 -9.25 -8.73
N ASP A 358 18.92 -8.22 -9.02
CA ASP A 358 18.86 -7.00 -8.23
C ASP A 358 17.41 -6.56 -8.00
N ARG A 359 17.15 -6.03 -6.80
CA ARG A 359 15.89 -5.42 -6.39
C ARG A 359 16.23 -4.04 -5.87
N ALA A 360 16.18 -3.07 -6.76
CA ALA A 360 16.46 -1.69 -6.41
C ALA A 360 15.14 -0.99 -6.06
N ASP A 361 15.16 -0.27 -4.94
CA ASP A 361 14.15 0.75 -4.67
C ASP A 361 14.35 1.84 -5.72
N SER A 362 13.31 2.14 -6.51
CA SER A 362 13.40 3.20 -7.52
C SER A 362 13.39 4.61 -6.90
N GLY A 363 13.23 4.69 -5.56
CA GLY A 363 13.16 5.91 -4.75
C GLY A 363 14.48 6.67 -4.55
N GLY A 364 15.34 6.73 -5.56
CA GLY A 364 16.49 7.62 -5.60
C GLY A 364 16.56 8.33 -6.94
N ILE A 365 15.69 9.31 -7.15
CA ILE A 365 15.97 10.36 -8.13
C ILE A 365 17.19 11.11 -7.56
N GLU A 366 18.38 10.77 -8.04
CA GLU A 366 19.54 11.64 -7.86
C GLU A 366 19.28 12.89 -8.69
N ASP A 367 18.98 14.01 -8.02
CA ASP A 367 18.90 15.36 -8.59
C ASP A 367 20.24 15.82 -9.21
#